data_AF-A0A8B6C9Q4-F1
#
_entry.id   AF-A0A8B6C9Q4-F1
#
_cell.length_a   1.000
_cell.length_b   1.000
_cell.length_c   1.000
_cell.angle_alpha   90.00
_cell.angle_beta   90.00
_cell.angle_gamma   90.00
#
_symmetry.space_group_name_H-M   'P 1'
#
loop_
_entity.id
_entity.type
_entity.pdbx_description
1 polymer ?
#
loop_
_entity_poly.entity_id
_entity_poly.type
_entity_poly.pdbx_seq_one_letter_code
_entity_poly.pdbx_strand_id
1 'polypeptide(L)'
;MTQAVNVHSLIAQIQALLKEICRDECSENSQFHNYAETAIGIAEKIHDVDSAILKSMKADSMLENAAVNLWNFAVGLKTKGTLSGLSNAKLRYISLLLVDSYIGEDADETIVKKKIMMGIKTARGWL
;
A
#
# COMPACT_ATOMS: atom_id res chain seq x y z
N MET A 1 -14.63 -13.41 16.81
CA MET A 1 -13.48 -14.22 16.31
C MET A 1 -13.36 -14.21 14.78
N THR A 2 -14.45 -14.28 14.02
CA THR A 2 -14.43 -14.35 12.54
C THR A 2 -13.80 -13.14 11.84
N GLN A 3 -14.01 -11.92 12.35
CA GLN A 3 -13.47 -10.69 11.75
C GLN A 3 -11.95 -10.57 11.90
N ALA A 4 -11.39 -10.94 13.06
CA ALA A 4 -9.94 -10.94 13.29
C ALA A 4 -9.20 -11.96 12.40
N VAL A 5 -9.79 -13.15 12.21
CA VAL A 5 -9.25 -14.17 11.29
C VAL A 5 -9.24 -13.67 9.84
N ASN A 6 -10.25 -12.88 9.45
CA ASN A 6 -10.32 -12.26 8.13
C ASN A 6 -9.20 -11.21 7.94
N VAL A 7 -8.99 -10.33 8.91
CA VAL A 7 -7.94 -9.29 8.84
C VAL A 7 -6.54 -9.89 8.73
N HIS A 8 -6.21 -10.94 9.51
CA HIS A 8 -4.91 -11.60 9.40
C HIS A 8 -4.69 -12.19 7.99
N SER A 9 -5.74 -12.77 7.41
CA SER A 9 -5.70 -13.28 6.05
C SER A 9 -5.49 -12.16 5.02
N LEU A 10 -6.16 -11.01 5.17
CA LEU A 10 -5.98 -9.86 4.29
C LEU A 10 -4.54 -9.33 4.34
N ILE A 11 -3.97 -9.19 5.54
CA ILE A 11 -2.58 -8.74 5.72
C ILE A 11 -1.59 -9.73 5.07
N ALA A 12 -1.80 -11.03 5.26
CA ALA A 12 -0.95 -12.03 4.63
C ALA A 12 -1.05 -12.01 3.10
N GLN A 13 -2.27 -11.84 2.56
CA GLN A 13 -2.52 -11.76 1.11
C GLN A 13 -1.87 -10.51 0.49
N ILE A 14 -2.02 -9.33 1.10
CA ILE A 14 -1.38 -8.12 0.58
C ILE A 14 0.14 -8.27 0.62
N GLN A 15 0.72 -8.80 1.70
CA GLN A 15 2.17 -9.02 1.78
C GLN A 15 2.68 -9.99 0.70
N ALA A 16 1.94 -11.05 0.39
CA ALA A 16 2.30 -11.97 -0.67
C ALA A 16 2.26 -11.28 -2.06
N LEU A 17 1.20 -10.53 -2.35
CA LEU A 17 1.07 -9.80 -3.61
C LEU A 17 2.16 -8.74 -3.77
N LEU A 18 2.47 -7.98 -2.71
CA LEU A 18 3.53 -6.97 -2.76
C LEU A 18 4.90 -7.61 -2.99
N LYS A 19 5.15 -8.82 -2.49
CA LYS A 19 6.39 -9.55 -2.80
C LYS A 19 6.48 -9.90 -4.28
N GLU A 20 5.39 -10.36 -4.90
CA GLU A 20 5.38 -10.67 -6.33
C GLU A 20 5.52 -9.40 -7.18
N ILE A 21 4.85 -8.31 -6.80
CA ILE A 21 4.99 -7.00 -7.46
C ILE A 21 6.44 -6.49 -7.39
N CYS A 22 7.09 -6.64 -6.24
CA CYS A 22 8.44 -6.15 -6.00
C CYS A 22 9.55 -7.10 -6.53
N ARG A 23 9.19 -8.23 -7.14
CA ARG A 23 10.16 -9.26 -7.58
C ARG A 23 10.83 -8.93 -8.92
N ASP A 24 10.13 -8.24 -9.81
CA ASP A 24 10.57 -8.04 -11.19
C ASP A 24 10.87 -6.56 -11.47
N GLU A 25 12.04 -6.27 -12.05
CA GLU A 25 12.41 -4.89 -12.44
C GLU A 25 11.72 -4.45 -13.74
N CYS A 26 11.09 -5.39 -14.47
CA CYS A 26 10.37 -5.17 -15.71
C CYS A 26 8.86 -5.14 -15.45
N SER A 27 8.30 -3.95 -15.25
CA SER A 27 7.05 -3.78 -14.50
C SER A 27 5.78 -3.61 -15.33
N GLU A 28 5.59 -4.27 -16.48
CA GLU A 28 4.34 -4.14 -17.28
C GLU A 28 3.95 -5.40 -18.06
N ASN A 29 4.09 -6.58 -17.46
CA ASN A 29 3.40 -7.76 -17.98
C ASN A 29 1.94 -7.81 -17.45
N SER A 30 1.09 -8.62 -18.08
CA SER A 30 -0.32 -8.76 -17.68
C SER A 30 -0.49 -9.24 -16.24
N GLN A 31 0.46 -10.02 -15.70
CA GLN A 31 0.42 -10.48 -14.31
C GLN A 31 0.65 -9.34 -13.33
N PHE A 32 1.58 -8.43 -13.61
CA PHE A 32 1.84 -7.25 -12.80
C PHE A 32 0.57 -6.41 -12.63
N HIS A 33 -0.16 -6.16 -13.72
CA HIS A 33 -1.41 -5.40 -13.65
C HIS A 33 -2.46 -6.12 -12.81
N ASN A 34 -2.61 -7.44 -12.98
CA ASN A 34 -3.55 -8.23 -12.17
C ASN A 34 -3.19 -8.21 -10.68
N TYR A 35 -1.90 -8.30 -10.35
CA TYR A 35 -1.44 -8.21 -8.96
C TYR A 35 -1.71 -6.83 -8.38
N ALA A 36 -1.43 -5.76 -9.13
CA ALA A 36 -1.68 -4.39 -8.67
C ALA A 36 -3.19 -4.13 -8.43
N GLU A 37 -4.07 -4.56 -9.33
CA GLU A 37 -5.52 -4.44 -9.13
C GLU A 37 -6.01 -5.23 -7.92
N THR A 38 -5.54 -6.48 -7.78
CA THR A 38 -5.91 -7.32 -6.63
C THR A 38 -5.41 -6.71 -5.32
N ALA A 39 -4.20 -6.15 -5.34
CA ALA A 39 -3.60 -5.48 -4.18
C ALA A 39 -4.37 -4.22 -3.79
N ILE A 40 -4.87 -3.44 -4.75
CA ILE A 40 -5.76 -2.29 -4.47
C ILE A 40 -7.00 -2.76 -3.71
N GLY A 41 -7.72 -3.75 -4.24
CA GLY A 41 -8.96 -4.22 -3.60
C GLY A 41 -8.75 -4.84 -2.22
N ILE A 42 -7.57 -5.39 -1.92
CA ILE A 42 -7.23 -5.85 -0.56
C ILE A 42 -6.84 -4.67 0.33
N ALA A 43 -6.08 -3.70 -0.17
CA ALA A 43 -5.69 -2.51 0.59
C ALA A 43 -6.90 -1.65 0.98
N GLU A 44 -7.89 -1.51 0.09
CA GLU A 44 -9.17 -0.85 0.39
C GLU A 44 -9.91 -1.59 1.51
N LYS A 45 -9.99 -2.93 1.44
CA LYS A 45 -10.60 -3.72 2.52
C LYS A 45 -9.87 -3.59 3.85
N ILE A 46 -8.54 -3.47 3.84
CA ILE A 46 -7.76 -3.23 5.06
C ILE A 46 -8.02 -1.82 5.59
N HIS A 47 -8.13 -0.83 4.70
CA HIS A 47 -8.42 0.56 5.04
C HIS A 47 -9.81 0.75 5.66
N ASP A 48 -10.78 -0.06 5.21
CA ASP A 48 -12.13 -0.09 5.79
C ASP A 48 -12.22 -0.83 7.14
N VAL A 49 -11.15 -1.51 7.59
CA VAL A 49 -11.12 -2.18 8.90
C VAL A 49 -10.97 -1.14 10.01
N ASP A 50 -11.76 -1.30 11.06
CA ASP A 50 -11.63 -0.48 12.27
C ASP A 50 -10.19 -0.45 12.80
N SER A 51 -9.63 0.75 12.94
CA SER A 51 -8.26 0.97 13.42
C SER A 51 -8.00 0.33 14.79
N ALA A 52 -9.01 0.19 15.66
CA ALA A 52 -8.88 -0.49 16.94
C ALA A 52 -8.61 -1.99 16.78
N ILE A 53 -9.20 -2.62 15.75
CA ILE A 53 -8.94 -4.02 15.41
C ILE A 53 -7.50 -4.16 14.91
N LEU A 54 -7.06 -3.29 14.00
CA LEU A 54 -5.67 -3.29 13.49
C LEU A 54 -4.64 -3.12 14.61
N LYS A 55 -4.88 -2.17 15.53
CA LYS A 55 -4.05 -1.95 16.72
C LYS A 55 -4.02 -3.17 17.65
N SER A 56 -5.17 -3.80 17.90
CA SER A 56 -5.25 -5.00 18.75
C SER A 56 -4.42 -6.17 18.18
N MET A 57 -4.30 -6.23 16.86
CA MET A 57 -3.52 -7.23 16.13
C MET A 57 -2.06 -6.84 15.94
N LYS A 58 -1.64 -5.65 16.42
CA LYS A 58 -0.29 -5.09 16.23
C LYS A 58 0.11 -5.06 14.75
N ALA A 59 -0.85 -4.79 13.87
CA ALA A 59 -0.65 -4.78 12.42
C ALA A 59 0.21 -3.61 11.93
N ASP A 60 0.37 -2.56 12.73
CA ASP A 60 1.00 -1.29 12.35
C ASP A 60 2.37 -1.48 11.70
N SER A 61 3.27 -2.21 12.35
CA SER A 61 4.62 -2.43 11.81
C SER A 61 4.62 -3.25 10.52
N MET A 62 3.64 -4.15 10.33
CA MET A 62 3.51 -4.95 9.12
C MET A 62 3.01 -4.10 7.94
N LEU A 63 2.02 -3.23 8.22
CA LEU A 63 1.44 -2.31 7.24
C LEU A 63 2.43 -1.20 6.85
N GLU A 64 3.15 -0.65 7.83
CA GLU A 64 4.20 0.34 7.59
C GLU A 64 5.32 -0.20 6.71
N ASN A 65 5.89 -1.37 7.06
CA ASN A 65 6.94 -1.99 6.27
C ASN A 65 6.47 -2.29 4.84
N ALA A 66 5.24 -2.79 4.69
CA ALA A 66 4.64 -3.03 3.37
C ALA A 66 4.52 -1.73 2.56
N ALA A 67 4.00 -0.67 3.17
CA ALA A 67 3.77 0.60 2.49
C ALA A 67 5.07 1.29 2.08
N VAL A 68 6.06 1.34 2.96
CA VAL A 68 7.37 1.96 2.72
C VAL A 68 8.13 1.22 1.62
N ASN A 69 8.18 -0.11 1.67
CA ASN A 69 8.85 -0.91 0.66
C ASN A 69 8.23 -0.71 -0.72
N LEU A 70 6.90 -0.74 -0.80
CA LEU A 70 6.19 -0.54 -2.07
C LEU A 70 6.38 0.88 -2.61
N TRP A 71 6.35 1.90 -1.75
CA TRP A 71 6.56 3.28 -2.16
C TRP A 71 7.96 3.48 -2.73
N ASN A 72 8.97 2.97 -2.04
CA ASN A 72 10.36 3.05 -2.48
C ASN A 72 10.60 2.27 -3.78
N PHE A 73 9.98 1.10 -3.92
CA PHE A 73 10.02 0.31 -5.15
C PHE A 73 9.41 1.09 -6.33
N ALA A 74 8.22 1.66 -6.16
CA ALA A 74 7.57 2.47 -7.19
C ALA A 74 8.40 3.70 -7.57
N VAL A 75 9.01 4.38 -6.59
CA VAL A 75 9.94 5.49 -6.84
C VAL A 75 11.17 5.03 -7.63
N GLY A 76 11.75 3.88 -7.26
CA GLY A 76 12.91 3.30 -7.94
C GLY A 76 12.62 3.00 -9.41
N LEU A 77 11.55 2.26 -9.70
CA LEU A 77 11.15 1.94 -11.08
C LEU A 77 10.77 3.18 -11.88
N LYS A 78 10.07 4.13 -11.27
CA LYS A 78 9.72 5.39 -11.95
C LYS A 78 10.97 6.19 -12.33
N THR A 79 11.99 6.19 -11.47
CA THR A 79 13.27 6.87 -11.72
C THR A 79 14.07 6.17 -12.83
N LYS A 80 14.00 4.83 -12.90
CA LYS A 80 14.58 4.03 -14.00
C LYS A 80 13.81 4.15 -15.32
N GLY A 81 12.61 4.73 -15.31
CA GLY A 81 11.76 4.86 -16.51
C GLY A 81 11.05 3.56 -16.92
N THR A 82 11.01 2.54 -16.05
CA THR A 82 10.45 1.22 -16.36
C THR A 82 8.98 1.05 -15.97
N LEU A 83 8.38 2.08 -15.36
CA LEU A 83 7.01 2.07 -14.84
C LEU A 83 6.16 3.18 -15.49
N SER A 84 5.04 2.82 -16.12
CA SER A 84 4.09 3.81 -16.65
C SER A 84 3.53 4.71 -15.55
N GLY A 85 2.96 5.84 -15.97
CA GLY A 85 2.26 6.75 -15.07
C GLY A 85 1.16 6.05 -14.27
N LEU A 86 0.32 5.26 -14.96
CA LEU A 86 -0.80 4.55 -14.35
C LEU A 86 -0.35 3.49 -13.34
N SER A 87 0.61 2.63 -13.71
CA SER A 87 1.16 1.63 -12.79
C SER A 87 1.80 2.28 -11.55
N ASN A 88 2.55 3.37 -11.74
CA ASN A 88 3.11 4.14 -10.64
C ASN A 88 2.03 4.75 -9.73
N ALA A 89 0.92 5.26 -10.31
CA ALA A 89 -0.20 5.80 -9.54
C ALA A 89 -0.88 4.72 -8.68
N LYS A 90 -1.09 3.53 -9.24
CA LYS A 90 -1.65 2.36 -8.54
C LYS A 90 -0.78 1.93 -7.36
N LEU A 91 0.52 1.74 -7.57
CA LEU A 91 1.43 1.33 -6.48
C LEU A 91 1.46 2.37 -5.35
N ARG A 92 1.50 3.66 -5.69
CA ARG A 92 1.45 4.74 -4.70
C ARG A 92 0.12 4.80 -3.96
N TYR A 93 -0.98 4.49 -4.64
CA TYR A 93 -2.30 4.42 -4.02
C TYR A 93 -2.39 3.30 -2.99
N ILE A 94 -1.90 2.10 -3.32
CA ILE A 94 -1.79 0.99 -2.36
C ILE A 94 -0.97 1.42 -1.14
N SER A 95 0.22 1.99 -1.33
CA SER A 95 1.04 2.50 -0.23
C SER A 95 0.30 3.53 0.63
N LEU A 96 -0.45 4.45 0.01
CA LEU A 96 -1.21 5.46 0.72
C LEU A 96 -2.32 4.85 1.59
N LEU A 97 -3.09 3.89 1.05
CA LEU A 97 -4.14 3.20 1.80
C LEU A 97 -3.55 2.46 3.02
N LEU A 98 -2.44 1.76 2.83
CA LEU A 98 -1.76 1.05 3.92
C LEU A 98 -1.25 2.04 4.98
N VAL A 99 -0.65 3.16 4.57
CA VAL A 99 -0.23 4.24 5.47
C VAL A 99 -1.40 4.79 6.28
N ASP A 100 -2.51 5.08 5.61
CA ASP A 100 -3.69 5.61 6.27
C ASP A 100 -4.30 4.62 7.27
N SER A 101 -4.18 3.31 7.00
CA SER A 101 -4.75 2.25 7.85
C SER A 101 -4.07 2.12 9.22
N TYR A 102 -2.79 2.51 9.36
CA TYR A 102 -2.07 2.42 10.64
C TYR A 102 -1.77 3.77 11.30
N ILE A 103 -1.87 4.88 10.57
CA ILE A 103 -1.73 6.22 11.17
C ILE A 103 -2.98 6.48 12.02
N GLY A 104 -2.82 6.36 13.33
CA GLY A 104 -3.86 6.72 14.30
C GLY A 104 -4.07 8.22 14.43
N GLU A 105 -5.15 8.61 15.10
CA GLU A 105 -5.50 10.00 15.40
C GLU A 105 -4.41 10.74 16.20
N ASP A 106 -3.61 10.00 16.99
CA ASP A 106 -2.52 10.52 17.80
C ASP A 106 -1.20 10.73 17.03
N ALA A 107 -1.22 10.62 15.69
CA ALA A 107 -0.02 10.79 14.88
C ALA A 107 0.52 12.22 14.97
N ASP A 108 1.84 12.34 15.05
CA ASP A 108 2.48 13.65 15.09
C ASP A 108 2.29 14.43 13.76
N GLU A 109 2.45 15.75 13.82
CA GLU A 109 2.30 16.63 12.66
C GLU A 109 3.23 16.25 11.50
N THR A 110 4.41 15.70 11.79
CA THR A 110 5.40 15.29 10.78
C THR A 110 4.89 14.11 9.98
N ILE A 111 4.30 13.11 10.64
CA ILE A 111 3.70 11.93 10.02
C ILE A 111 2.49 12.33 9.19
N VAL A 112 1.63 13.20 9.71
CA VAL A 112 0.46 13.72 8.98
C VAL A 112 0.90 14.48 7.71
N LYS A 113 1.91 15.36 7.80
CA LYS A 113 2.46 16.07 6.63
C LYS A 113 3.01 15.12 5.57
N LYS A 114 3.70 14.04 5.99
CA LYS A 114 4.21 13.01 5.06
C LYS A 114 3.05 12.30 4.34
N LYS A 115 2.01 11.89 5.06
CA LYS A 115 0.80 11.28 4.48
C LYS A 115 0.13 12.20 3.47
N ILE A 116 -0.06 13.49 3.79
CA ILE A 116 -0.63 14.47 2.87
C ILE A 116 0.23 14.58 1.60
N MET A 117 1.55 14.66 1.75
CA MET A 117 2.47 14.73 0.61
C MET A 117 2.40 13.47 -0.26
N MET A 118 2.29 12.28 0.36
CA MET A 118 2.06 11.03 -0.37
C MET A 118 0.73 11.07 -1.13
N GLY A 119 -0.34 11.56 -0.51
CA GLY A 119 -1.64 11.75 -1.14
C GLY A 119 -1.57 12.64 -2.38
N ILE A 120 -0.94 13.81 -2.27
CA ILE A 120 -0.78 14.75 -3.40
C ILE A 120 0.03 14.10 -4.54
N LYS A 121 1.12 13.42 -4.23
CA LYS A 121 1.96 12.72 -5.22
C LYS A 121 1.25 11.54 -5.88
N THR A 122 0.30 10.93 -5.19
CA THR A 122 -0.54 9.85 -5.71
C THR A 122 -1.61 10.43 -6.63
N ALA A 123 -2.38 11.42 -6.17
CA ALA A 123 -3.43 12.08 -6.94
C ALA A 123 -2.90 12.65 -8.27
N ARG A 124 -1.72 13.29 -8.26
CA ARG A 124 -1.07 13.79 -9.48
C ARG A 124 -0.71 12.67 -10.47
N GLY A 125 -0.50 11.44 -10.02
CA GLY A 125 -0.24 10.32 -10.92
C GLY A 125 -1.50 9.82 -11.64
N TRP A 126 -2.69 10.10 -11.09
CA TRP A 126 -3.99 9.71 -11.62
C TRP A 126 -4.62 10.75 -12.55
N LEU A 127 -4.26 12.02 -12.38
CA LEU A 127 -4.67 13.14 -13.23
C LEU A 127 -3.73 13.28 -14.45
#